data_AF-A0A3M7MGK4-F1
#
_entry.id   AF-A0A3M7MGK4-F1
#
_cell.length_a   1.000
_cell.length_b   1.000
_cell.length_c   1.000
_cell.angle_alpha   90.00
_cell.angle_beta   90.00
_cell.angle_gamma   90.00
#
_symmetry.space_group_name_H-M   'P 1'
#
loop_
_entity.id
_entity.type
_entity.pdbx_description
1 polymer ?
#
loop_
_entity_poly.entity_id
_entity_poly.type
_entity_poly.pdbx_seq_one_letter_code
_entity_poly.pdbx_strand_id
1 'polypeptide(L)'
;MSSEDRKAMSLEDQPIEHIGSAPWSFHISSHDVSKMIQGFTPQEMGQRWMCKTDGPNSHGDIEVHFCRSWTGDECFRMRAKGDENGAEVIEIKWHKGNEDAPTDEDEAKRTVVNFTRGLLGCQLGEAPEELMETV
;
A
#
# COMPACT_ATOMS: atom_id res chain seq x y z
N MET A 1 -5.06 22.07 -32.08
CA MET A 1 -4.86 21.70 -30.65
C MET A 1 -4.21 20.33 -30.67
N SER A 2 -2.91 20.32 -30.93
CA SER A 2 -1.79 20.36 -29.97
C SER A 2 -1.40 18.95 -29.58
N SER A 3 -0.29 18.54 -30.21
CA SER A 3 0.58 17.47 -29.76
C SER A 3 1.15 17.87 -28.41
N GLU A 4 0.53 17.44 -27.32
CA GLU A 4 1.17 17.46 -26.01
C GLU A 4 0.76 16.18 -25.29
N ASP A 5 1.68 15.23 -25.39
CA ASP A 5 2.00 14.29 -24.33
C ASP A 5 0.91 13.30 -23.94
N ARG A 6 0.87 12.20 -24.71
CA ARG A 6 0.83 10.86 -24.11
C ARG A 6 2.03 10.73 -23.17
N LYS A 7 1.97 11.39 -22.01
CA LYS A 7 2.94 11.18 -20.95
C LYS A 7 2.73 9.75 -20.52
N ALA A 8 3.64 8.87 -20.93
CA ALA A 8 3.86 7.62 -20.22
C ALA A 8 3.90 7.99 -18.74
N MET A 9 2.90 7.53 -18.01
CA MET A 9 2.72 7.78 -16.58
C MET A 9 3.81 6.97 -15.89
N SER A 10 5.05 7.46 -16.02
CA SER A 10 6.17 7.10 -15.16
C SER A 10 5.65 7.21 -13.74
N LEU A 11 5.69 6.09 -13.02
CA LEU A 11 5.45 5.98 -11.58
C LEU A 11 6.56 6.68 -10.77
N GLU A 12 7.08 7.79 -11.28
CA GLU A 12 8.09 8.60 -10.62
C GLU A 12 7.36 9.60 -9.72
N ASP A 13 7.16 9.16 -8.47
CA ASP A 13 7.09 10.01 -7.28
C ASP A 13 6.15 11.21 -7.40
N GLN A 14 4.84 10.98 -7.62
CA GLN A 14 3.88 12.02 -7.25
C GLN A 14 3.84 12.05 -5.72
N PRO A 15 4.35 13.11 -5.07
CA PRO A 15 4.33 13.17 -3.63
C PRO A 15 2.87 13.14 -3.18
N ILE A 16 2.55 12.22 -2.29
CA ILE A 16 1.32 12.30 -1.52
C ILE A 16 1.31 13.70 -0.88
N GLU A 17 0.40 14.59 -1.27
CA GLU A 17 0.27 15.90 -0.62
C GLU A 17 -0.18 15.65 0.84
N HIS A 18 0.34 16.41 1.81
CA HIS A 18 0.02 16.21 3.25
C HIS A 18 0.28 14.78 3.76
N ILE A 19 1.55 14.34 3.70
CA ILE A 19 1.97 13.00 4.16
C ILE A 19 2.01 12.81 5.67
N GLY A 20 1.53 11.64 6.09
CA GLY A 20 1.91 10.96 7.32
C GLY A 20 2.90 9.85 7.01
N SER A 21 3.79 9.60 7.97
CA SER A 21 4.74 8.50 7.93
C SER A 21 4.94 7.96 9.32
N ALA A 22 4.97 6.63 9.46
CA ALA A 22 5.19 5.98 10.73
C ALA A 22 6.03 4.70 10.55
N PRO A 23 6.90 4.38 11.52
CA PRO A 23 7.49 3.06 11.59
C PRO A 23 6.39 2.04 11.87
N TRP A 24 6.49 0.89 11.20
CA TRP A 24 5.53 -0.19 11.41
C TRP A 24 6.22 -1.52 11.17
N SER A 25 6.35 -2.31 12.23
CA SER A 25 7.17 -3.53 12.23
C SER A 25 6.30 -4.76 12.45
N PHE A 26 6.17 -5.58 11.41
CA PHE A 26 5.60 -6.92 11.49
C PHE A 26 6.10 -7.78 10.34
N HIS A 27 6.13 -9.09 10.54
CA HIS A 27 6.61 -10.05 9.57
C HIS A 27 5.49 -10.55 8.65
N ILE A 28 5.81 -10.71 7.37
CA ILE A 28 4.94 -11.29 6.34
C ILE A 28 5.61 -12.55 5.81
N SER A 29 4.85 -13.65 5.75
CA SER A 29 5.36 -14.93 5.24
C SER A 29 5.76 -14.84 3.76
N SER A 30 6.74 -15.62 3.32
CA SER A 30 7.14 -15.72 1.91
C SER A 30 5.98 -16.07 0.95
N HIS A 31 5.00 -16.86 1.42
CA HIS A 31 3.78 -17.16 0.68
C HIS A 31 2.92 -15.90 0.45
N ASP A 32 2.78 -15.04 1.46
CA ASP A 32 2.01 -13.81 1.34
C ASP A 32 2.79 -12.70 0.62
N VAL A 33 4.12 -12.66 0.73
CA VAL A 33 4.98 -11.79 -0.07
C VAL A 33 4.77 -12.01 -1.56
N SER A 34 4.65 -13.26 -1.99
CA SER A 34 4.38 -13.59 -3.40
C SER A 34 3.05 -13.01 -3.89
N LYS A 35 2.02 -12.97 -3.03
CA LYS A 35 0.72 -12.35 -3.34
C LYS A 35 0.81 -10.84 -3.38
N MET A 36 1.61 -10.23 -2.49
CA MET A 36 1.85 -8.78 -2.53
C MET A 36 2.51 -8.39 -3.85
N ILE A 37 3.56 -9.09 -4.26
CA ILE A 37 4.27 -8.85 -5.54
C ILE A 37 3.33 -8.99 -6.74
N GLN A 38 2.39 -9.95 -6.69
CA GLN A 38 1.37 -10.10 -7.73
C GLN A 38 0.44 -8.87 -7.84
N GLY A 39 0.25 -8.15 -6.75
CA GLY A 39 -0.61 -6.98 -6.66
C GLY A 39 -2.10 -7.31 -6.85
N PHE A 40 -2.91 -6.27 -7.03
CA PHE A 40 -4.34 -6.40 -7.28
C PHE A 40 -4.78 -5.37 -8.32
N THR A 41 -5.34 -5.85 -9.44
CA THR A 41 -5.92 -4.99 -10.47
C THR A 41 -7.43 -5.21 -10.54
N PRO A 42 -8.24 -4.18 -10.29
CA PRO A 42 -9.69 -4.29 -10.29
C PRO A 42 -10.23 -4.66 -11.67
N GLN A 43 -11.22 -5.54 -11.71
CA GLN A 43 -11.89 -6.02 -12.93
C GLN A 43 -13.25 -5.33 -13.18
N GLU A 44 -13.84 -4.74 -12.13
CA GLU A 44 -15.16 -4.11 -12.20
C GLU A 44 -15.14 -2.70 -11.60
N MET A 45 -15.99 -1.81 -12.09
CA MET A 45 -16.05 -0.41 -11.63
C MET A 45 -16.40 -0.26 -10.14
N GLY A 46 -16.97 -1.29 -9.50
CA GLY A 46 -17.24 -1.29 -8.06
C GLY A 46 -15.98 -1.44 -7.20
N GLN A 47 -14.88 -1.92 -7.78
CA GLN A 47 -13.63 -2.13 -7.07
C GLN A 47 -12.81 -0.83 -7.08
N ARG A 48 -12.93 -0.11 -5.97
CA ARG A 48 -12.44 1.26 -5.78
C ARG A 48 -10.93 1.40 -5.60
N TRP A 49 -10.24 0.29 -5.42
CA TRP A 49 -8.84 0.25 -5.02
C TRP A 49 -8.05 -0.69 -5.92
N MET A 50 -6.79 -0.35 -6.15
CA MET A 50 -5.81 -1.20 -6.81
C MET A 50 -4.54 -1.25 -5.96
N CYS A 51 -3.82 -2.37 -6.02
CA CYS A 51 -2.53 -2.53 -5.37
C CYS A 51 -1.47 -2.74 -6.44
N LYS A 52 -0.44 -1.90 -6.45
CA LYS A 52 0.76 -2.07 -7.27
C LYS A 52 1.93 -2.36 -6.37
N THR A 53 2.91 -3.09 -6.87
CA THR A 53 4.12 -3.40 -6.10
C THR A 53 5.34 -3.15 -6.95
N ASP A 54 6.27 -2.39 -6.39
CA ASP A 54 7.60 -2.17 -6.92
C ASP A 54 8.59 -3.03 -6.14
N GLY A 55 9.32 -3.88 -6.85
CA GLY A 55 10.31 -4.80 -6.29
C GLY A 55 9.87 -6.28 -6.26
N PRO A 56 10.65 -7.14 -5.57
CA PRO A 56 11.82 -6.80 -4.77
C PRO A 56 12.95 -6.21 -5.62
N ASN A 57 13.54 -5.10 -5.16
CA ASN A 57 14.67 -4.46 -5.83
C ASN A 57 15.98 -5.26 -5.58
N SER A 58 17.12 -4.78 -6.10
CA SER A 58 18.43 -5.43 -5.92
C SER A 58 18.87 -5.59 -4.46
N HIS A 59 18.26 -4.87 -3.52
CA HIS A 59 18.51 -4.92 -2.08
C HIS A 59 17.46 -5.73 -1.32
N GLY A 60 16.45 -6.26 -2.02
CA GLY A 60 15.33 -6.99 -1.45
C GLY A 60 14.20 -6.10 -0.90
N ASP A 61 14.26 -4.77 -1.08
CA ASP A 61 13.15 -3.91 -0.65
C ASP A 61 11.95 -4.03 -1.59
N ILE A 62 10.76 -4.03 -1.00
CA ILE A 62 9.47 -4.12 -1.65
C ILE A 62 8.67 -2.88 -1.24
N GLU A 63 8.12 -2.16 -2.22
CA GLU A 63 7.18 -1.07 -1.99
C GLU A 63 5.81 -1.47 -2.52
N VAL A 64 4.79 -1.43 -1.66
CA VAL A 64 3.40 -1.72 -2.02
C VAL A 64 2.61 -0.43 -2.00
N HIS A 65 1.97 -0.11 -3.12
CA HIS A 65 1.24 1.12 -3.37
C HIS A 65 -0.25 0.81 -3.45
N PHE A 66 -1.05 1.47 -2.61
CA PHE A 66 -2.49 1.35 -2.60
C PHE A 66 -3.09 2.60 -3.24
N CYS A 67 -3.66 2.42 -4.43
CA CYS A 67 -4.13 3.52 -5.26
C CYS A 67 -5.65 3.46 -5.51
N ARG A 68 -6.26 4.61 -5.78
CA ARG A 68 -7.63 4.67 -6.31
C ARG A 68 -7.66 4.08 -7.72
N SER A 69 -8.63 3.20 -7.99
CA SER A 69 -8.69 2.49 -9.27
C SER A 69 -9.04 3.37 -10.47
N TRP A 70 -9.76 4.47 -10.27
CA TRP A 70 -10.24 5.34 -11.34
C TRP A 70 -9.38 6.58 -11.59
N THR A 71 -8.57 7.03 -10.62
CA THR A 71 -7.61 8.13 -10.82
C THR A 71 -6.15 7.66 -10.85
N GLY A 72 -5.85 6.53 -10.23
CA GLY A 72 -4.47 6.07 -10.02
C GLY A 72 -3.75 6.77 -8.87
N ASP A 73 -4.40 7.68 -8.13
CA ASP A 73 -3.80 8.40 -7.01
C ASP A 73 -3.37 7.43 -5.90
N GLU A 74 -2.11 7.54 -5.48
CA GLU A 74 -1.56 6.84 -4.33
C GLU A 74 -2.13 7.43 -3.03
N CYS A 75 -2.79 6.61 -2.24
CA CYS A 75 -3.29 7.02 -0.92
C CYS A 75 -2.43 6.46 0.21
N PHE A 76 -1.89 5.26 0.03
CA PHE A 76 -1.04 4.59 1.03
C PHE A 76 0.14 3.92 0.35
N ARG A 77 1.27 3.90 1.04
CA ARG A 77 2.47 3.17 0.66
C ARG A 77 2.99 2.38 1.85
N MET A 78 3.28 1.11 1.65
CA MET A 78 3.88 0.22 2.64
C MET A 78 5.24 -0.23 2.13
N ARG A 79 6.29 -0.05 2.93
CA ARG A 79 7.63 -0.54 2.61
C ARG A 79 7.97 -1.76 3.45
N ALA A 80 8.45 -2.80 2.79
CA ALA A 80 8.93 -4.01 3.42
C ALA A 80 10.34 -4.36 2.93
N LYS A 81 11.10 -5.06 3.77
CA LYS A 81 12.42 -5.57 3.43
C LYS A 81 12.34 -7.09 3.38
N GLY A 82 12.61 -7.66 2.20
CA GLY A 82 12.65 -9.09 1.99
C GLY A 82 13.78 -9.76 2.78
N ASP A 83 13.50 -10.96 3.28
CA ASP A 83 14.44 -11.85 3.95
C ASP A 83 14.25 -13.31 3.49
N GLU A 84 15.00 -14.25 4.06
CA GLU A 84 14.93 -15.67 3.67
C GLU A 84 13.58 -16.34 3.98
N ASN A 85 12.81 -15.81 4.93
CA ASN A 85 11.53 -16.35 5.37
C ASN A 85 10.31 -15.56 4.88
N GLY A 86 10.53 -14.41 4.23
CA GLY A 86 9.47 -13.55 3.74
C GLY A 86 9.88 -12.10 3.61
N ALA A 87 9.20 -11.22 4.33
CA ALA A 87 9.55 -9.81 4.40
C ALA A 87 9.11 -9.19 5.74
N GLU A 88 9.92 -8.26 6.25
CA GLU A 88 9.57 -7.42 7.39
C GLU A 88 9.05 -6.08 6.89
N VAL A 89 7.82 -5.70 7.25
CA VAL A 89 7.33 -4.34 7.06
C VAL A 89 8.10 -3.41 7.98
N ILE A 90 8.49 -2.24 7.47
CA ILE A 90 9.31 -1.29 8.21
C ILE A 90 8.72 0.12 8.25
N GLU A 91 7.88 0.48 7.28
CA GLU A 91 7.32 1.83 7.17
C GLU A 91 5.95 1.81 6.49
N ILE A 92 5.07 2.69 6.96
CA ILE A 92 3.87 3.11 6.24
C ILE A 92 3.94 4.62 5.99
N LYS A 93 3.51 5.02 4.79
CA LYS A 93 3.22 6.40 4.42
C LYS A 93 1.77 6.50 3.94
N TRP A 94 1.11 7.60 4.25
CA TRP A 94 -0.28 7.80 3.85
C TRP A 94 -0.61 9.27 3.62
N HIS A 95 -1.64 9.51 2.82
CA HIS A 95 -2.26 10.82 2.69
C HIS A 95 -3.06 11.12 3.95
N LYS A 96 -2.69 12.16 4.71
CA LYS A 96 -3.42 12.56 5.93
C LYS A 96 -4.81 13.07 5.69
N GLY A 97 -5.25 13.20 4.43
CA GLY A 97 -6.56 13.75 4.11
C GLY A 97 -6.56 15.27 4.22
N ASN A 98 -7.76 15.84 4.17
CA ASN A 98 -7.97 17.27 4.41
C ASN A 98 -8.29 17.50 5.89
N GLU A 99 -8.20 18.74 6.35
CA GLU A 99 -8.47 19.12 7.76
C GLU A 99 -9.86 18.68 8.26
N ASP A 100 -10.84 18.52 7.35
CA ASP A 100 -12.22 18.10 7.66
C ASP A 100 -12.35 16.58 7.89
N ALA A 101 -11.45 15.79 7.32
CA ALA A 101 -11.43 14.33 7.44
C ALA A 101 -9.98 13.84 7.46
N PRO A 102 -9.25 14.07 8.57
CA PRO A 102 -7.87 13.66 8.68
C PRO A 102 -7.77 12.14 8.90
N THR A 103 -6.79 11.52 8.26
CA THR A 103 -6.40 10.14 8.49
C THR A 103 -5.21 10.13 9.43
N ASP A 104 -5.37 9.57 10.63
CA ASP A 104 -4.26 9.34 11.56
C ASP A 104 -3.53 8.01 11.29
N GLU A 105 -2.49 7.74 12.09
CA GLU A 105 -1.62 6.58 11.93
C GLU A 105 -2.36 5.25 12.14
N ASP A 106 -3.22 5.15 13.15
CA ASP A 106 -3.97 3.93 13.47
C ASP A 106 -4.97 3.63 12.36
N GLU A 107 -5.70 4.64 11.89
CA GLU A 107 -6.63 4.48 10.78
C GLU A 107 -5.90 4.08 9.48
N ALA A 108 -4.73 4.67 9.22
CA ALA A 108 -3.90 4.32 8.07
C ALA A 108 -3.42 2.86 8.12
N LYS A 109 -2.85 2.44 9.26
CA LYS A 109 -2.38 1.06 9.47
C LYS A 109 -3.53 0.06 9.34
N ARG A 110 -4.67 0.33 9.97
CA ARG A 110 -5.88 -0.52 9.87
C ARG A 110 -6.36 -0.66 8.44
N THR A 111 -6.40 0.45 7.71
CA THR A 111 -6.83 0.47 6.31
C THR A 111 -5.91 -0.37 5.43
N VAL A 112 -4.59 -0.22 5.59
CA VAL A 112 -3.62 -1.04 4.86
C VAL A 112 -3.80 -2.52 5.21
N VAL A 113 -3.89 -2.91 6.49
CA VAL A 113 -4.16 -4.30 6.90
C VAL A 113 -5.40 -4.87 6.20
N ASN A 114 -6.49 -4.10 6.16
CA ASN A 114 -7.72 -4.51 5.49
C ASN A 114 -7.53 -4.71 3.98
N PHE A 115 -6.73 -3.87 3.32
CA PHE A 115 -6.40 -4.06 1.91
C PHE A 115 -5.50 -5.26 1.68
N THR A 116 -4.47 -5.47 2.49
CA THR A 116 -3.59 -6.63 2.33
C THR A 116 -4.34 -7.94 2.57
N ARG A 117 -5.29 -7.97 3.51
CA ARG A 117 -6.14 -9.15 3.73
C ARG A 117 -7.23 -9.30 2.67
N GLY A 118 -7.97 -8.23 2.37
CA GLY A 118 -9.16 -8.28 1.53
C GLY A 118 -8.89 -8.26 0.02
N LEU A 119 -7.90 -7.49 -0.43
CA LEU A 119 -7.55 -7.36 -1.85
C LEU A 119 -6.46 -8.36 -2.28
N LEU A 120 -5.43 -8.53 -1.44
CA LEU A 120 -4.28 -9.39 -1.77
C LEU A 120 -4.42 -10.81 -1.20
N GLY A 121 -5.37 -11.05 -0.28
CA GLY A 121 -5.54 -12.36 0.35
C GLY A 121 -4.37 -12.77 1.25
N CYS A 122 -3.62 -11.80 1.77
CA CYS A 122 -2.47 -12.05 2.63
C CYS A 122 -2.90 -12.34 4.07
N GLN A 123 -2.28 -13.35 4.70
CA GLN A 123 -2.39 -13.56 6.14
C GLN A 123 -1.25 -12.80 6.83
N LEU A 124 -1.52 -11.53 7.13
CA LEU A 124 -0.62 -10.79 8.01
C LEU A 124 -0.63 -11.46 9.39
N GLY A 125 0.55 -11.54 10.04
CA GLY A 125 0.67 -11.99 11.43
C GLY A 125 -0.17 -11.14 12.40
N GLU A 126 0.05 -11.25 13.71
CA GLU A 126 -0.56 -10.34 14.70
C GLU A 126 -0.14 -8.89 14.37
N ALA A 127 -0.88 -8.25 13.46
CA ALA A 127 -1.05 -6.80 13.46
C ALA A 127 -1.47 -6.46 14.89
N PRO A 128 -0.92 -5.39 15.48
CA PRO A 128 -1.13 -5.09 16.89
C PRO A 128 -2.63 -5.19 17.20
N GLU A 129 -2.98 -5.97 18.22
CA GLU A 129 -4.35 -6.27 18.67
C GLU A 129 -5.20 -5.01 18.92
N GLU A 130 -4.59 -3.84 18.90
CA GLU A 130 -5.19 -2.52 19.04
C GLU A 130 -5.96 -2.07 17.76
N LEU A 131 -5.64 -2.62 16.57
CA LEU A 131 -6.28 -2.24 15.30
C LEU A 131 -7.53 -3.06 14.95
N MET A 132 -7.87 -4.08 15.75
CA MET A 132 -8.98 -5.02 15.48
C MET A 132 -10.32 -4.63 16.12
N GLU A 133 -10.42 -3.52 16.84
CA GLU A 133 -11.68 -3.16 17.50
C GLU A 133 -12.69 -2.50 16.55
N THR A 134 -13.84 -3.17 16.43
CA THR A 134 -15.15 -2.73 15.93
C THR A 134 -15.35 -2.81 14.41
N VAL A 135 -15.90 -3.95 13.99
CA VAL A 135 -16.88 -4.03 12.88
C VAL A 135 -18.26 -3.60 13.38
#